data_AF-A0A7V9ZH85-F1
#
_entry.id   AF-A0A7V9ZH85-F1
#
_cell.length_a   1.000
_cell.length_b   1.000
_cell.length_c   1.000
_cell.angle_alpha   90.00
_cell.angle_beta   90.00
_cell.angle_gamma   90.00
#
_symmetry.space_group_name_H-M   'P 1'
#
loop_
_entity.id
_entity.type
_entity.pdbx_description
1 polymer ?
#
loop_
_entity_poly.entity_id
_entity_poly.type
_entity_poly.pdbx_seq_one_letter_code
_entity_poly.pdbx_strand_id
1 'polypeptide(L)'
;MHHEDVRRAQPGWKTRELPTWVEDELWFRIRLFAKVLMRRSPVGVELARTDAEDASRVAKKSDPVVVRGLPSEVTLFAFGRAAVASVELDGSPRAVAAIQAANFAA
;
A
#
# COMPACT_ATOMS: atom_id res chain seq x y z
N MET A 1 -3.69 -7.82 11.82
CA MET A 1 -2.94 -6.57 11.53
C MET A 1 -2.12 -6.09 12.72
N HIS A 2 -2.68 -5.84 13.92
CA HIS A 2 -1.86 -5.43 15.10
C HIS A 2 -0.75 -6.43 15.49
N HIS A 3 -1.00 -7.72 15.31
CA HIS A 3 0.00 -8.76 15.55
C HIS A 3 1.18 -8.72 14.56
N GLU A 4 0.99 -8.13 13.38
CA GLU A 4 2.03 -8.03 12.36
C GLU A 4 2.96 -6.83 12.62
N ASP A 5 2.44 -5.73 13.18
CA ASP A 5 3.25 -4.55 13.55
C ASP A 5 4.24 -4.86 14.67
N VAL A 6 3.77 -5.58 15.70
CA VAL A 6 4.61 -6.00 16.84
C VAL A 6 5.73 -6.95 16.40
N ARG A 7 5.51 -7.69 15.30
CA ARG A 7 6.50 -8.61 14.74
C ARG A 7 7.46 -7.93 13.76
N ARG A 8 6.98 -6.97 12.96
CA ARG A 8 7.80 -6.17 12.03
C ARG A 8 8.73 -5.18 12.76
N ALA A 9 8.39 -4.79 13.98
CA ALA A 9 9.23 -3.92 14.82
C ALA A 9 10.48 -4.62 15.41
N GLN A 10 10.73 -5.90 15.08
CA GLN A 10 11.87 -6.66 15.59
C GLN A 10 13.07 -6.64 14.62
N PRO A 11 14.32 -6.51 15.11
CA PRO A 11 15.52 -6.65 14.28
C PRO A 11 15.58 -8.04 13.62
N GLY A 12 15.77 -8.10 12.29
CA GLY A 12 15.90 -9.35 11.54
C GLY A 12 14.60 -9.94 10.98
N TRP A 13 13.48 -9.20 11.04
CA TRP A 13 12.22 -9.60 10.42
C TRP A 13 12.38 -9.78 8.90
N LYS A 14 11.89 -10.90 8.36
CA LYS A 14 11.76 -11.17 6.93
C LYS A 14 10.29 -11.31 6.57
N THR A 15 9.89 -10.78 5.41
CA THR A 15 8.57 -10.98 4.84
C THR A 15 8.27 -12.47 4.76
N ARG A 16 7.24 -12.93 5.46
CA ARG A 16 6.74 -14.29 5.28
C ARG A 16 6.02 -14.33 3.94
N GLU A 17 6.38 -15.29 3.08
CA GLU A 17 5.60 -15.57 1.88
C GLU A 17 4.19 -16.00 2.30
N LEU A 18 3.20 -15.19 1.93
CA LEU A 18 1.80 -15.55 2.06
C LEU A 18 1.42 -16.44 0.86
N PRO A 19 0.57 -17.46 1.07
CA PRO A 19 0.01 -18.19 -0.05
C PRO A 19 -0.70 -17.25 -1.03
N THR A 20 -0.60 -17.50 -2.33
CA THR A 20 -1.17 -16.65 -3.39
C THR A 20 -2.65 -16.31 -3.16
N TRP A 21 -3.46 -17.27 -2.71
CA TRP A 21 -4.88 -17.05 -2.42
C TRP A 21 -5.13 -16.00 -1.31
N VAL A 22 -4.19 -15.84 -0.37
CA VAL A 22 -4.27 -14.81 0.67
C VAL A 22 -3.97 -13.44 0.08
N GLU A 23 -2.94 -13.36 -0.77
CA GLU A 23 -2.58 -12.12 -1.49
C GLU A 23 -3.73 -11.69 -2.43
N ASP A 24 -4.37 -12.63 -3.11
CA ASP A 24 -5.55 -12.37 -3.96
C ASP A 24 -6.74 -11.82 -3.17
N GLU A 25 -7.03 -12.40 -2.01
CA GLU A 25 -8.12 -11.95 -1.15
C GLU A 25 -7.83 -10.55 -0.57
N LEU A 26 -6.57 -10.27 -0.19
CA LEU A 26 -6.15 -8.93 0.24
C LEU A 26 -6.32 -7.92 -0.90
N TRP A 27 -5.89 -8.28 -2.11
CA TRP A 27 -6.03 -7.44 -3.29
C TRP A 27 -7.51 -7.13 -3.60
N PHE A 28 -8.38 -8.13 -3.55
CA PHE A 28 -9.82 -7.94 -3.73
C PHE A 28 -10.39 -6.91 -2.75
N ARG A 29 -10.06 -7.03 -1.45
CA ARG A 29 -10.51 -6.09 -0.41
C ARG A 29 -9.95 -4.68 -0.61
N ILE A 30 -8.68 -4.55 -0.93
CA ILE A 30 -8.07 -3.26 -1.24
C ILE A 30 -8.83 -2.58 -2.38
N ARG A 31 -9.17 -3.28 -3.47
CA ARG A 31 -9.89 -2.68 -4.60
C ARG A 31 -11.23 -2.07 -4.22
N LEU A 32 -11.93 -2.68 -3.27
CA LEU A 32 -13.21 -2.21 -2.73
C LEU A 32 -13.03 -0.93 -1.90
N PHE A 33 -12.03 -0.89 -1.02
CA PHE A 33 -11.86 0.19 -0.04
C PHE A 33 -10.86 1.28 -0.42
N ALA A 34 -10.07 1.10 -1.49
CA ALA A 34 -8.97 2.00 -1.88
C ALA A 34 -9.36 3.47 -1.91
N LYS A 35 -10.53 3.81 -2.48
CA LYS A 35 -11.00 5.20 -2.55
C LYS A 35 -11.28 5.82 -1.18
N VAL A 36 -11.81 5.02 -0.24
CA VAL A 36 -12.12 5.48 1.11
C VAL A 36 -10.84 5.62 1.92
N LEU A 37 -9.94 4.63 1.85
CA LEU A 37 -8.65 4.63 2.53
C LEU A 37 -7.76 5.79 2.05
N MET A 38 -7.75 6.10 0.75
CA MET A 38 -6.87 7.13 0.19
C MET A 38 -7.51 8.52 0.07
N ARG A 39 -8.74 8.72 0.55
CA ARG A 39 -9.45 10.01 0.36
C ARG A 39 -8.69 11.21 0.93
N ARG A 40 -8.01 11.01 2.07
CA ARG A 40 -7.21 12.01 2.79
C ARG A 40 -5.78 12.16 2.27
N SER A 41 -5.35 11.33 1.31
CA SER A 41 -4.01 11.48 0.71
C SER A 41 -3.83 12.89 0.13
N PRO A 42 -2.68 13.56 0.32
CA PRO A 42 -2.44 14.88 -0.24
C PRO A 42 -2.25 14.87 -1.77
N VAL A 43 -2.07 13.69 -2.37
CA VAL A 43 -1.80 13.48 -3.81
C VAL A 43 -2.76 12.44 -4.39
N GLY A 44 -2.80 12.31 -5.72
CA GLY A 44 -3.43 11.16 -6.37
C GLY A 44 -2.67 9.88 -6.03
N VAL A 45 -3.38 8.76 -6.06
CA VAL A 45 -2.83 7.46 -5.68
C VAL A 45 -3.36 6.39 -6.61
N GLU A 46 -2.45 5.60 -7.15
CA GLU A 46 -2.71 4.33 -7.83
C GLU A 46 -2.03 3.21 -7.07
N LEU A 47 -2.81 2.22 -6.61
CA LEU A 47 -2.26 1.03 -5.96
C LEU A 47 -1.98 0.00 -7.03
N ALA A 48 -0.86 -0.70 -6.98
CA ALA A 48 -0.55 -1.77 -7.91
C ALA A 48 0.11 -2.97 -7.21
N ARG A 49 -0.25 -4.19 -7.63
CA ARG A 49 0.40 -5.41 -7.14
C ARG A 49 1.52 -5.86 -8.08
N THR A 50 2.52 -6.56 -7.55
CA THR A 50 3.71 -7.01 -8.30
C THR A 50 3.73 -8.50 -8.61
N ASP A 51 2.79 -9.28 -8.07
CA ASP A 51 2.78 -10.75 -8.06
C ASP A 51 1.81 -11.40 -9.06
N ALA A 52 1.01 -10.62 -9.80
CA ALA A 52 0.08 -11.13 -10.81
C ALA A 52 -0.21 -10.11 -11.93
N GLU A 53 -0.54 -10.62 -13.13
CA GLU A 53 -1.12 -9.80 -14.22
C GLU A 53 -2.54 -9.38 -13.81
N ASP A 54 -2.87 -8.08 -13.90
CA ASP A 54 -4.20 -7.45 -13.73
C ASP A 54 -4.49 -6.63 -12.45
N ALA A 55 -3.61 -5.73 -12.02
CA ALA A 55 -3.82 -5.15 -10.71
C ALA A 55 -3.17 -3.81 -10.51
N SER A 56 -3.80 -2.78 -11.11
CA SER A 56 -3.80 -1.47 -10.49
C SER A 56 -5.20 -0.98 -10.16
N ARG A 57 -5.29 -0.12 -9.15
CA ARG A 57 -6.51 0.51 -8.68
C ARG A 57 -6.25 1.97 -8.40
N VAL A 58 -6.86 2.82 -9.21
CA VAL A 58 -6.91 4.26 -8.94
C VAL A 58 -7.73 4.50 -7.68
N ALA A 59 -7.05 4.93 -6.63
CA ALA A 59 -7.61 5.22 -5.32
C ALA A 59 -7.96 6.72 -5.18
N LYS A 60 -7.18 7.60 -5.80
CA LYS A 60 -7.46 9.03 -5.90
C LYS A 60 -6.93 9.61 -7.21
N LYS A 61 -7.75 10.41 -7.91
CA LYS A 61 -7.37 11.05 -9.18
C LYS A 61 -6.69 12.40 -8.90
N SER A 62 -5.46 12.60 -9.37
CA SER A 62 -4.71 13.88 -9.53
C SER A 62 -3.20 13.63 -9.45
N ASP A 63 -2.42 13.81 -10.52
CA ASP A 63 -0.94 13.61 -10.53
C ASP A 63 -0.48 12.44 -9.62
N PRO A 64 -0.86 11.20 -9.99
CA PRO A 64 -0.86 10.10 -9.04
C PRO A 64 0.55 9.59 -8.74
N VAL A 65 0.78 9.26 -7.47
CA VAL A 65 1.87 8.36 -7.08
C VAL A 65 1.38 6.92 -7.26
N VAL A 66 2.13 6.11 -7.99
CA VAL A 66 1.91 4.67 -8.09
C VAL A 66 2.63 3.98 -6.93
N VAL A 67 1.88 3.21 -6.15
CA VAL A 67 2.35 2.43 -5.01
C VAL A 67 2.37 0.96 -5.41
N ARG A 68 3.55 0.38 -5.59
CA ARG A 68 3.75 -0.99 -6.10
C ARG A 68 4.28 -1.91 -5.00
N GLY A 69 3.70 -3.09 -4.83
CA GLY A 69 4.25 -4.12 -3.94
C GLY A 69 3.37 -5.37 -3.89
N LEU A 70 3.66 -6.31 -2.99
CA LEU A 70 2.72 -7.40 -2.70
C LEU A 70 1.40 -6.83 -2.15
N PRO A 71 0.24 -7.46 -2.38
CA PRO A 71 -1.04 -6.99 -1.84
C PRO A 71 -1.02 -6.79 -0.32
N SER A 72 -0.30 -7.63 0.41
CA SER A 72 -0.03 -7.47 1.85
C SER A 72 0.71 -6.17 2.20
N GLU A 73 1.76 -5.82 1.45
CA GLU A 73 2.52 -4.57 1.64
C GLU A 73 1.73 -3.34 1.21
N VAL A 74 1.01 -3.43 0.09
CA VAL A 74 0.08 -2.40 -0.38
C VAL A 74 -1.06 -2.18 0.63
N THR A 75 -1.52 -3.25 1.29
CA THR A 75 -2.52 -3.16 2.37
C THR A 75 -1.95 -2.32 3.50
N LEU A 76 -0.75 -2.64 4.00
CA LEU A 76 -0.13 -1.88 5.08
C LEU A 76 0.03 -0.41 4.73
N PHE A 77 0.51 -0.12 3.52
CA PHE A 77 0.60 1.24 3.03
C PHE A 77 -0.76 1.94 3.06
N ALA A 78 -1.81 1.32 2.51
CA ALA A 78 -3.16 1.88 2.45
C ALA A 78 -3.80 2.13 3.83
N PHE A 79 -3.41 1.36 4.84
CA PHE A 79 -3.78 1.57 6.24
C PHE A 79 -2.83 2.52 7.00
N GLY A 80 -2.05 3.34 6.28
CA GLY A 80 -1.18 4.39 6.83
C GLY A 80 0.10 3.90 7.48
N ARG A 81 0.51 2.65 7.23
CA ARG A 81 1.72 2.05 7.81
C ARG A 81 2.88 2.09 6.83
N ALA A 82 3.05 3.23 6.16
CA ALA A 82 4.06 3.42 5.12
C ALA A 82 5.50 3.13 5.61
N ALA A 83 5.80 3.43 6.88
CA ALA A 83 7.14 3.21 7.45
C ALA A 83 7.59 1.73 7.53
N VAL A 84 6.65 0.78 7.48
CA VAL A 84 6.93 -0.66 7.59
C VAL A 84 6.42 -1.45 6.38
N ALA A 85 5.88 -0.75 5.38
CA ALA A 85 5.40 -1.35 4.13
C ALA A 85 6.54 -1.38 3.11
N SER A 86 6.82 -2.56 2.57
CA SER A 86 7.80 -2.75 1.50
C SER A 86 7.14 -2.47 0.14
N VAL A 87 7.00 -1.18 -0.20
CA VAL A 87 6.43 -0.72 -1.46
C VAL A 87 7.39 0.19 -2.22
N GLU A 88 7.32 0.13 -3.54
CA GLU A 88 7.95 1.09 -4.44
C GLU A 88 6.98 2.24 -4.72
N LEU A 89 7.50 3.47 -4.76
CA LEU A 89 6.72 4.67 -5.03
C LEU A 89 7.24 5.32 -6.32
N ASP A 90 6.35 5.47 -7.30
CA ASP A 90 6.66 6.08 -8.59
C ASP A 90 5.79 7.32 -8.80
N GLY A 91 6.41 8.45 -9.10
CA GLY A 91 5.76 9.75 -9.22
C GLY A 91 6.76 10.90 -9.08
N SER A 92 6.28 12.15 -9.11
CA SER A 92 7.17 13.30 -8.94
C SER A 92 7.83 13.28 -7.55
N PRO A 93 9.09 13.71 -7.38
CA PRO A 93 9.77 13.71 -6.07
C PRO A 93 8.97 14.44 -4.98
N ARG A 94 8.28 15.53 -5.36
CA ARG A 94 7.39 16.27 -4.47
C ARG A 94 6.18 15.45 -4.03
N ALA A 95 5.56 14.71 -4.94
CA ALA A 95 4.39 13.90 -4.63
C ALA A 95 4.76 12.67 -3.78
N VAL A 96 5.90 12.03 -4.08
CA VAL A 96 6.46 10.93 -3.28
C VAL A 96 6.77 11.38 -1.86
N ALA A 97 7.44 12.53 -1.69
CA ALA A 97 7.70 13.08 -0.36
C ALA A 97 6.39 13.41 0.39
N ALA A 98 5.39 13.97 -0.30
CA ALA A 98 4.11 14.30 0.30
C ALA A 98 3.33 13.07 0.79
N ILE A 99 3.31 11.98 0.00
CA ILE A 99 2.61 10.76 0.40
C ILE A 99 3.35 10.01 1.51
N GLN A 100 4.69 10.01 1.52
CA GLN A 100 5.49 9.41 2.61
C GLN A 100 5.28 10.11 3.96
N ALA A 101 5.11 11.44 3.95
CA ALA A 101 4.87 12.23 5.15
C ALA A 101 3.40 12.21 5.63
N ALA A 102 2.48 11.69 4.81
CA ALA A 102 1.05 11.76 5.09
C ALA A 102 0.56 10.59 5.95
N ASN A 103 -0.33 10.90 6.89
CA ASN A 103 -1.15 9.89 7.56
C ASN A 103 -2.56 9.92 6.95
N PHE A 104 -2.82 9.03 6.00
CA PHE A 104 -4.09 8.93 5.29
C PHE A 104 -4.96 7.75 5.74
N ALA A 105 -4.50 6.94 6.71
CA ALA A 105 -5.36 5.96 7.37
C ALA A 105 -6.60 6.66 7.94
N ALA A 106 -7.77 6.05 7.72
CA ALA A 106 -9.05 6.58 8.17
C ALA A 106 -9.13 6.66 9.69
#